data_AF-B5J1Z6-F1
#
_entry.id   AF-B5J1Z6-F1
#
_cell.length_a   1.000
_cell.length_b   1.000
_cell.length_c   1.000
_cell.angle_alpha   90.00
_cell.angle_beta   90.00
_cell.angle_gamma   90.00
#
_symmetry.space_group_name_H-M   'P 1'
#
loop_
_entity.id
_entity.type
_entity.pdbx_description
1 polymer ?
#
loop_
_entity_poly.entity_id
_entity_poly.type
_entity_poly.pdbx_seq_one_letter_code
_entity_poly.pdbx_strand_id
1 'polypeptide(L)'
;MTSNTSFVFVILPCIAAVTAGLFLFDWRLAAATACGAIGLLFIAPLMPNAVRLFGSSIISGVAVGSLALVVVLLIRPTTAIWTRMTIAMLAAFSVHYLHLILTVGSV
;
A
#
# COMPACT_ATOMS: atom_id res chain seq x y z
N MET A 1 0.46 24.25 3.60
CA MET A 1 -0.11 23.13 4.38
C MET A 1 -0.41 21.87 3.53
N THR A 2 -0.45 21.97 2.19
CA THR A 2 -0.77 20.85 1.28
C THR A 2 0.39 19.87 1.01
N SER A 3 1.66 20.28 1.12
CA SER A 3 2.78 19.37 0.80
C SER A 3 2.98 18.24 1.82
N ASN A 4 2.80 18.53 3.12
CA ASN A 4 3.02 17.55 4.18
C ASN A 4 1.93 16.46 4.21
N THR A 5 0.68 16.80 3.91
CA THR A 5 -0.41 15.84 3.85
C THR A 5 -0.29 14.94 2.63
N SER A 6 -0.04 15.50 1.44
CA SER A 6 0.18 14.70 0.22
C SER A 6 1.38 13.75 0.33
N PHE A 7 2.44 14.16 1.04
CA PHE A 7 3.59 13.29 1.27
C PHE A 7 3.24 12.07 2.12
N VAL A 8 2.59 12.28 3.27
CA VAL A 8 2.26 11.19 4.22
C VAL A 8 1.18 10.27 3.68
N PHE A 9 0.18 10.82 2.98
CA PHE A 9 -0.98 10.03 2.56
C PHE A 9 -0.89 9.48 1.14
N VAL A 10 0.02 9.96 0.28
CA VAL A 10 0.13 9.47 -1.11
C VAL A 10 1.52 8.92 -1.40
N ILE A 11 2.59 9.67 -1.10
CA ILE A 11 3.95 9.26 -1.47
C ILE A 11 4.43 8.08 -0.61
N LEU A 12 4.28 8.19 0.71
CA LEU A 12 4.68 7.15 1.67
C LEU A 12 4.05 5.77 1.40
N PRO A 13 2.72 5.64 1.19
CA PRO A 13 2.11 4.35 0.88
C PRO A 13 2.52 3.82 -0.49
N CYS A 14 2.79 4.69 -1.47
CA CYS A 14 3.28 4.27 -2.77
C CYS A 14 4.69 3.67 -2.69
N ILE A 15 5.61 4.28 -1.93
CA ILE A 15 6.95 3.71 -1.70
C ILE A 15 6.82 2.35 -1.03
N ALA A 16 5.95 2.21 -0.03
CA ALA A 16 5.70 0.95 0.66
C ALA A 16 5.10 -0.12 -0.27
N ALA A 17 4.25 0.26 -1.22
CA ALA A 17 3.71 -0.65 -2.22
C ALA A 17 4.76 -1.08 -3.25
N VAL A 18 5.65 -0.17 -3.66
CA VAL A 18 6.78 -0.51 -4.56
C VAL A 18 7.73 -1.50 -3.89
N THR A 19 8.05 -1.29 -2.61
CA THR A 19 8.90 -2.25 -1.87
C THR A 19 8.20 -3.60 -1.75
N ALA A 20 6.88 -3.64 -1.53
CA ALA A 20 6.12 -4.88 -1.61
C ALA A 20 6.23 -5.54 -3.01
N GLY A 21 6.05 -4.80 -4.11
CA GLY A 21 6.19 -5.33 -5.47
C GLY A 21 7.60 -5.81 -5.85
N LEU A 22 8.62 -5.29 -5.18
CA LEU A 22 10.01 -5.76 -5.31
C LEU A 22 10.19 -7.16 -4.72
N PHE A 23 9.62 -7.41 -3.54
CA PHE A 23 9.84 -8.64 -2.76
C PHE A 23 8.78 -9.73 -2.96
N LEU A 24 7.60 -9.38 -3.49
CA LEU A 24 6.50 -10.34 -3.68
C LEU A 24 6.60 -11.02 -5.06
N PHE A 25 7.19 -12.21 -5.06
CA PHE A 25 7.36 -13.03 -6.26
C PHE A 25 6.21 -14.01 -6.50
N ASP A 26 5.57 -14.46 -5.41
CA ASP A 26 4.50 -15.45 -5.45
C ASP A 26 3.18 -14.90 -4.92
N TRP A 27 2.06 -15.32 -5.52
CA TRP A 27 0.72 -14.92 -5.08
C TRP A 27 0.43 -15.34 -3.63
N ARG A 28 1.00 -16.47 -3.18
CA ARG A 28 0.86 -16.98 -1.80
C ARG A 28 1.52 -16.04 -0.80
N LEU A 29 2.70 -15.54 -1.16
CA LEU A 29 3.43 -14.58 -0.35
C LEU A 29 2.69 -13.25 -0.33
N ALA A 30 2.21 -12.78 -1.49
CA ALA A 30 1.42 -11.55 -1.59
C ALA A 30 0.14 -11.62 -0.73
N ALA A 31 -0.55 -12.77 -0.72
CA ALA A 31 -1.73 -12.97 0.11
C ALA A 31 -1.41 -12.98 1.60
N ALA A 32 -0.33 -13.65 2.00
CA ALA A 32 0.14 -13.64 3.39
C ALA A 32 0.51 -12.22 3.85
N THR A 33 1.19 -11.44 3.00
CA THR A 33 1.54 -10.04 3.28
C THR A 33 0.30 -9.15 3.37
N ALA A 34 -0.67 -9.33 2.46
CA ALA A 34 -1.94 -8.60 2.51
C ALA A 34 -2.69 -8.86 3.83
N CYS A 35 -2.86 -10.13 4.21
CA CYS A 35 -3.53 -10.51 5.45
C CYS A 35 -2.76 -9.99 6.69
N GLY A 36 -1.44 -10.11 6.71
CA GLY A 36 -0.61 -9.61 7.81
C GLY A 36 -0.68 -8.09 7.95
N ALA A 37 -0.62 -7.36 6.83
CA ALA A 37 -0.74 -5.91 6.84
C ALA A 37 -2.14 -5.46 7.32
N ILE A 38 -3.21 -6.11 6.84
CA ILE A 38 -4.57 -5.84 7.33
C ILE A 38 -4.66 -6.11 8.83
N GLY A 39 -4.14 -7.25 9.31
CA GLY A 39 -4.11 -7.57 10.74
C GLY A 39 -3.38 -6.52 11.57
N LEU A 40 -2.25 -5.99 11.08
CA LEU A 40 -1.51 -4.91 11.74
C LEU A 40 -2.30 -3.60 11.77
N LEU A 41 -3.12 -3.31 10.76
CA LEU A 41 -4.01 -2.12 10.78
C LEU A 41 -5.05 -2.21 11.89
N PHE A 42 -5.55 -3.40 12.22
CA PHE A 42 -6.46 -3.60 13.37
C PHE A 42 -5.78 -3.35 14.71
N ILE A 43 -4.45 -3.52 14.80
CA ILE A 43 -3.66 -3.27 16.00
C ILE A 43 -3.22 -1.80 16.10
N ALA A 44 -3.25 -1.05 14.99
CA ALA A 44 -2.83 0.35 14.92
C ALA A 44 -3.43 1.29 15.98
N PRO A 45 -4.71 1.14 16.43
CA PRO A 45 -5.27 1.99 17.49
C PRO A 45 -4.52 1.90 18.82
N LEU A 46 -3.86 0.77 19.10
CA LEU A 46 -3.09 0.51 20.32
C LEU A 46 -1.67 1.07 20.26
N MET A 47 -1.22 1.60 19.12
CA MET A 47 0.14 2.10 18.93
C MET A 47 0.30 3.57 19.38
N PRO A 48 1.51 3.98 19.81
CA PRO A 48 1.82 5.38 20.10
C PRO A 48 1.52 6.31 18.91
N ASN A 49 1.06 7.53 19.18
CA ASN A 49 0.53 8.46 18.16
C ASN A 49 1.44 8.66 16.94
N ALA A 50 2.76 8.80 17.14
CA ALA A 50 3.72 8.98 16.05
C ALA A 50 3.82 7.73 15.15
N VAL A 51 3.89 6.55 15.77
CA VAL A 51 3.95 5.26 15.05
C VAL A 51 2.63 5.00 14.34
N ARG A 52 1.51 5.36 14.96
CA ARG A 52 0.19 5.20 14.35
C ARG A 52 0.06 6.02 13.07
N LEU A 53 0.47 7.29 13.06
CA LEU A 53 0.32 8.15 11.88
C LEU A 53 1.15 7.65 10.68
N PHE A 54 2.47 7.46 10.86
CA PHE A 54 3.34 7.03 9.76
C PHE A 54 3.20 5.54 9.45
N GLY A 55 3.06 4.72 10.48
CA GLY A 55 2.93 3.27 10.36
C GLY A 55 1.64 2.87 9.66
N SER A 56 0.49 3.46 10.02
CA SER A 56 -0.78 3.14 9.34
C SER A 56 -0.71 3.40 7.84
N SER A 57 -0.09 4.51 7.42
CA SER A 57 0.06 4.85 6.00
C SER A 57 0.99 3.87 5.27
N ILE A 58 2.12 3.49 5.88
CA ILE A 58 3.02 2.47 5.29
C ILE A 58 2.29 1.12 5.17
N ILE A 59 1.63 0.69 6.25
CA ILE A 59 0.96 -0.61 6.31
C ILE A 59 -0.22 -0.64 5.33
N SER A 60 -0.98 0.44 5.19
CA SER A 60 -2.07 0.52 4.21
C SER A 60 -1.55 0.49 2.77
N GLY A 61 -0.41 1.15 2.49
CA GLY A 61 0.28 1.03 1.21
C GLY A 61 0.67 -0.41 0.87
N VAL A 62 1.28 -1.12 1.82
CA VAL A 62 1.63 -2.55 1.67
C VAL A 62 0.38 -3.40 1.47
N ALA A 63 -0.67 -3.19 2.26
CA ALA A 63 -1.91 -3.97 2.17
C ALA A 63 -2.56 -3.84 0.78
N VAL A 64 -2.71 -2.62 0.28
CA VAL A 64 -3.32 -2.37 -1.03
C VAL A 64 -2.44 -2.88 -2.17
N GLY A 65 -1.12 -2.60 -2.13
CA GLY A 65 -0.18 -3.04 -3.15
C GLY A 65 -0.09 -4.56 -3.24
N SER A 66 -0.05 -5.25 -2.09
CA SER A 66 -0.02 -6.72 -2.03
C SER A 66 -1.33 -7.36 -2.48
N LEU A 67 -2.50 -6.80 -2.13
CA LEU A 67 -3.80 -7.25 -2.64
C LEU A 67 -3.88 -7.21 -4.17
N ALA A 68 -3.43 -6.11 -4.78
CA ALA A 68 -3.39 -5.99 -6.24
C ALA A 68 -2.46 -7.04 -6.87
N LEU A 69 -1.30 -7.29 -6.24
CA LEU A 69 -0.35 -8.30 -6.71
C LEU A 69 -0.87 -9.73 -6.57
N VAL A 70 -1.71 -10.04 -5.58
CA VAL A 70 -2.37 -11.35 -5.48
C VAL A 70 -3.12 -11.64 -6.77
N VAL A 71 -3.97 -10.71 -7.23
CA VAL A 71 -4.78 -10.88 -8.44
C VAL A 71 -3.89 -11.04 -9.67
N VAL A 72 -2.86 -10.20 -9.80
CA VAL A 72 -1.95 -10.22 -10.95
C VAL A 72 -1.14 -11.51 -11.01
N LEU A 73 -0.56 -11.93 -9.89
CA LEU A 73 0.30 -13.12 -9.83
C LEU A 73 -0.50 -14.43 -9.94
N LEU A 74 -1.79 -14.41 -9.59
CA LEU A 74 -2.70 -15.53 -9.87
C LEU A 74 -2.92 -15.73 -11.37
N ILE A 75 -3.03 -14.64 -12.14
CA ILE A 75 -3.28 -14.70 -13.60
C ILE A 75 -1.96 -14.85 -14.38
N ARG A 76 -0.90 -14.14 -13.97
CA ARG A 76 0.41 -14.12 -14.62
C ARG A 76 1.54 -14.26 -13.59
N PRO A 77 1.89 -15.49 -13.19
CA PRO A 77 2.90 -15.75 -12.17
C PRO A 77 4.33 -15.34 -12.60
N THR A 78 4.60 -15.29 -13.90
CA THR A 78 5.93 -14.92 -14.45
C THR A 78 6.04 -13.44 -14.81
N THR A 79 5.39 -12.56 -14.05
CA THR A 79 5.46 -11.11 -14.29
C THR A 79 6.84 -10.57 -13.92
N ALA A 80 7.40 -9.71 -14.77
CA ALA A 80 8.68 -9.07 -14.53
C ALA A 80 8.64 -8.15 -13.30
N ILE A 81 9.80 -7.94 -12.67
CA ILE A 81 9.93 -7.14 -11.45
C ILE A 81 9.39 -5.72 -11.62
N TRP A 82 9.71 -5.07 -12.75
CA TRP A 82 9.22 -3.73 -13.08
C TRP A 82 7.70 -3.68 -13.16
N THR A 83 7.08 -4.70 -13.74
CA THR A 83 5.62 -4.79 -13.86
C THR A 83 4.95 -4.97 -12.49
N ARG A 84 5.53 -5.77 -11.59
CA ARG A 84 5.00 -5.93 -10.23
C ARG A 84 5.09 -4.62 -9.44
N MET A 85 6.24 -3.95 -9.52
CA MET A 85 6.44 -2.65 -8.87
C MET A 85 5.47 -1.59 -9.38
N THR A 86 5.28 -1.48 -10.70
CA THR A 86 4.38 -0.48 -11.29
C THR A 86 2.92 -0.75 -10.95
N ILE A 87 2.47 -2.00 -10.98
CA ILE A 87 1.08 -2.33 -10.63
C ILE A 87 0.80 -2.08 -9.15
N ALA A 88 1.72 -2.48 -8.27
CA ALA A 88 1.58 -2.22 -6.83
C ALA A 88 1.54 -0.71 -6.53
N MET A 89 2.42 0.05 -7.17
CA MET A 89 2.44 1.51 -7.08
C MET A 89 1.13 2.12 -7.56
N LEU A 90 0.63 1.73 -8.74
CA LEU A 90 -0.62 2.24 -9.29
C LEU A 90 -1.81 1.93 -8.39
N ALA A 91 -1.91 0.71 -7.88
CA ALA A 91 -2.98 0.32 -6.97
C ALA A 91 -2.96 1.16 -5.68
N ALA A 92 -1.79 1.30 -5.05
CA ALA A 92 -1.65 2.11 -3.86
C ALA A 92 -1.95 3.59 -4.14
N PHE A 93 -1.44 4.14 -5.24
CA PHE A 93 -1.70 5.51 -5.65
C PHE A 93 -3.18 5.77 -5.87
N SER A 94 -3.87 4.93 -6.64
CA SER A 94 -5.30 5.10 -6.93
C SER A 94 -6.15 5.11 -5.66
N VAL A 95 -5.92 4.17 -4.74
CA VAL A 95 -6.71 4.06 -3.51
C VAL A 95 -6.43 5.23 -2.56
N HIS A 96 -5.15 5.56 -2.35
CA HIS A 96 -4.78 6.60 -1.39
C HIS A 96 -5.05 8.01 -1.90
N TYR A 97 -4.90 8.24 -3.21
CA TYR A 97 -5.28 9.50 -3.84
C TYR A 97 -6.80 9.71 -3.78
N LEU A 98 -7.59 8.66 -4.07
CA LEU A 98 -9.05 8.72 -3.93
C LEU A 98 -9.48 8.97 -2.48
N HIS A 99 -8.81 8.33 -1.51
CA HIS A 99 -9.04 8.60 -0.09
C HIS A 99 -8.78 10.06 0.27
N LEU A 100 -7.68 10.65 -0.23
CA LEU A 100 -7.35 12.05 0.01
C LEU A 100 -8.41 12.99 -0.58
N ILE A 101 -8.91 12.73 -1.79
CA ILE A 101 -10.00 13.51 -2.38
C ILE A 101 -11.25 13.46 -1.52
N LEU A 102 -11.65 12.27 -1.08
CA LEU A 102 -12.88 12.06 -0.30
C LEU A 102 -12.82 12.65 1.11
N THR A 103 -11.63 12.68 1.73
CA THR A 103 -11.47 13.14 3.12
C THR A 103 -11.13 14.61 3.24
N VAL A 104 -10.39 15.18 2.29
CA VAL A 104 -9.94 16.58 2.33
C VAL A 104 -10.86 17.49 1.50
N GLY A 105 -11.62 16.93 0.55
CA GLY A 105 -12.41 17.70 -0.40
C GLY A 105 -11.51 18.29 -1.48
N SER A 106 -12.02 18.36 -2.72
CA SER A 106 -11.33 19.04 -3.82
C SER A 106 -10.95 20.46 -3.40
N VAL A 107 -9.65 20.77 -3.42
CA VAL A 107 -9.20 22.16 -3.54
C VAL A 107 -9.73 22.78 -4.82
#